data_AF-A0A3B0SFE2-F1
#
_entry.id   AF-A0A3B0SFE2-F1
#
_cell.length_a   1.000
_cell.length_b   1.000
_cell.length_c   1.000
_cell.angle_alpha   90.00
_cell.angle_beta   90.00
_cell.angle_gamma   90.00
#
_symmetry.space_group_name_H-M   'P 1'
#
loop_
_entity.id
_entity.type
_entity.pdbx_description
1 polymer ?
#
loop_
_entity_poly.entity_id
_entity_poly.type
_entity_poly.pdbx_seq_one_letter_code
_entity_poly.pdbx_strand_id
1 'polypeptide(L)'
;MTTRTSRTTRLRLLSLIAVFMLVVSACVSVGDPTEFCQCPELEATAASIDWIGDDTAPDEVSRSTSVAPLELAVIVSYNTPDRTEAQAQVEERLREAGFDVVETTPFGGRIEGDEWSVHVQTSGSEEDQEVAIFVSIVDDDARAAEILAPLVDALGTLP
;
A
#
# COMPACT_ATOMS: atom_id res chain seq x y z
N MET A 1 -25.02 33.98 2.50
CA MET A 1 -25.11 32.60 1.97
C MET A 1 -24.05 32.50 0.89
N THR A 2 -22.86 32.02 1.25
CA THR A 2 -21.67 32.06 0.37
C THR A 2 -21.30 30.63 0.04
N THR A 3 -21.55 30.22 -1.20
CA THR A 3 -21.25 28.88 -1.72
C THR A 3 -19.74 28.74 -1.89
N ARG A 4 -19.08 28.12 -0.91
CA ARG A 4 -17.68 27.69 -1.01
C ARG A 4 -17.67 26.26 -1.57
N THR A 5 -17.95 26.13 -2.86
CA THR A 5 -17.96 24.83 -3.54
C THR A 5 -16.54 24.47 -3.98
N SER A 6 -15.99 23.43 -3.34
CA SER A 6 -15.16 22.40 -3.98
C SER A 6 -13.97 22.87 -4.84
N ARG A 7 -12.93 23.39 -4.20
CA ARG A 7 -11.58 23.48 -4.83
C ARG A 7 -10.76 22.21 -4.61
N THR A 8 -10.93 21.58 -3.45
CA THR A 8 -10.20 20.37 -3.02
C THR A 8 -10.56 19.13 -3.83
N THR A 9 -11.83 18.95 -4.20
CA THR A 9 -12.27 17.76 -4.96
C THR A 9 -11.79 17.78 -6.41
N ARG A 10 -11.70 18.98 -7.03
CA ARG A 10 -11.23 19.13 -8.41
C ARG A 10 -9.73 18.90 -8.55
N LEU A 11 -8.93 19.27 -7.54
CA LEU A 11 -7.50 18.93 -7.52
C LEU A 11 -7.28 17.42 -7.37
N ARG A 12 -8.05 16.75 -6.49
CA ARG A 12 -7.98 15.29 -6.33
C ARG A 12 -8.30 14.54 -7.63
N LEU A 13 -9.36 14.96 -8.33
CA LEU A 13 -9.75 14.33 -9.60
C LEU A 13 -8.73 14.54 -10.74
N LEU A 14 -8.08 15.70 -10.80
CA LEU A 14 -7.03 15.97 -11.79
C LEU A 14 -5.72 15.24 -11.47
N SER A 15 -5.40 15.04 -10.19
CA SER A 15 -4.28 14.22 -9.75
C SER A 15 -4.49 12.75 -10.11
N LEU A 16 -5.69 12.20 -9.85
CA LEU A 16 -6.08 10.84 -10.24
C LEU A 16 -5.86 10.55 -11.73
N ILE A 17 -6.19 11.51 -12.60
CA ILE A 17 -6.00 11.36 -14.06
C ILE A 17 -4.51 11.45 -14.44
N ALA A 18 -3.73 12.27 -13.75
CA ALA A 18 -2.30 12.44 -14.03
C ALA A 18 -1.48 11.22 -13.57
N VAL A 19 -1.81 10.65 -12.42
CA VAL A 19 -1.23 9.38 -11.94
C VAL A 19 -1.67 8.24 -12.86
N PHE A 20 -2.96 8.14 -13.19
CA PHE A 20 -3.45 7.17 -14.17
C PHE A 20 -2.69 7.29 -15.50
N MET A 21 -2.42 8.51 -15.98
CA MET A 21 -1.59 8.72 -17.16
C MET A 21 -0.10 8.39 -16.96
N LEU A 22 0.47 8.50 -15.76
CA LEU A 22 1.87 8.14 -15.49
C LEU A 22 2.07 6.61 -15.36
N VAL A 23 1.17 5.94 -14.65
CA VAL A 23 1.16 4.46 -14.54
C VAL A 23 0.85 3.85 -15.90
N VAL A 24 -0.11 4.42 -16.64
CA VAL A 24 -0.37 4.01 -18.02
C VAL A 24 0.78 4.43 -18.94
N SER A 25 1.43 5.59 -18.79
CA SER A 25 2.57 6.00 -19.64
C SER A 25 3.83 5.14 -19.41
N ALA A 26 4.03 4.57 -18.22
CA ALA A 26 5.08 3.58 -17.98
C ALA A 26 4.75 2.23 -18.64
N CYS A 27 3.47 1.91 -18.82
CA CYS A 27 2.98 0.78 -19.62
C CYS A 27 2.76 1.11 -21.11
N VAL A 28 2.86 2.39 -21.48
CA VAL A 28 2.49 2.89 -22.81
C VAL A 28 3.48 4.00 -23.21
N SER A 29 4.72 3.64 -23.54
CA SER A 29 5.36 4.03 -24.81
C SER A 29 6.90 3.83 -24.87
N VAL A 30 7.34 3.47 -26.09
CA VAL A 30 8.70 3.63 -26.66
C VAL A 30 9.72 2.50 -26.40
N GLY A 31 9.45 1.29 -26.91
CA GLY A 31 10.44 0.20 -26.95
C GLY A 31 9.93 -0.98 -27.76
N ASP A 32 10.85 -1.83 -28.24
CA ASP A 32 10.64 -2.99 -29.11
C ASP A 32 9.40 -3.84 -28.74
N PRO A 33 8.53 -4.27 -29.69
CA PRO A 33 7.37 -5.15 -29.40
C PRO A 33 7.72 -6.53 -28.81
N THR A 34 9.00 -6.84 -28.62
CA THR A 34 9.48 -8.03 -27.90
C THR A 34 9.76 -7.81 -26.41
N GLU A 35 9.83 -6.56 -25.95
CA GLU A 35 9.93 -6.21 -24.53
C GLU A 35 8.53 -5.80 -24.05
N PHE A 36 7.72 -6.80 -23.69
CA PHE A 36 6.45 -6.54 -23.02
C PHE A 36 6.72 -5.71 -21.76
N CYS A 37 6.00 -4.59 -21.59
CA CYS A 37 6.04 -3.79 -20.36
C CYS A 37 5.85 -4.73 -19.17
N GLN A 38 6.89 -4.88 -18.35
CA GLN A 38 6.80 -5.67 -17.13
C GLN A 38 6.17 -4.77 -16.07
N CYS A 39 4.89 -5.02 -15.77
CA CYS A 39 4.29 -4.46 -14.57
C CYS A 39 5.14 -4.85 -13.36
N PRO A 40 5.36 -3.95 -12.39
CA PRO A 40 6.08 -4.30 -11.19
C PRO A 40 5.31 -5.38 -10.43
N GLU A 41 6.04 -6.36 -9.90
CA GLU A 41 5.48 -7.39 -9.03
C GLU A 41 4.94 -6.76 -7.74
N LEU A 42 4.10 -7.51 -7.02
CA LEU A 42 3.53 -7.13 -5.73
C LEU A 42 4.61 -6.76 -4.72
N GLU A 43 5.73 -7.48 -4.70
CA GLU A 43 6.86 -7.20 -3.81
C GLU A 43 7.45 -5.82 -4.09
N ALA A 44 7.74 -5.52 -5.36
CA ALA A 44 8.28 -4.23 -5.78
C ALA A 44 7.28 -3.09 -5.51
N THR A 45 5.98 -3.35 -5.74
CA THR A 45 4.92 -2.37 -5.50
C THR A 45 4.77 -2.09 -4.00
N ALA A 46 4.66 -3.12 -3.17
CA ALA A 46 4.48 -2.97 -1.72
C ALA A 46 5.71 -2.34 -1.05
N ALA A 47 6.93 -2.69 -1.49
CA ALA A 47 8.17 -2.10 -0.98
C ALA A 47 8.32 -0.60 -1.30
N SER A 48 7.60 -0.11 -2.33
CA SER A 48 7.65 1.29 -2.72
C SER A 48 6.67 2.19 -1.98
N ILE A 49 5.71 1.61 -1.25
CA ILE A 49 4.74 2.37 -0.46
C ILE A 49 5.40 2.79 0.85
N ASP A 50 5.28 4.07 1.18
CA ASP A 50 5.73 4.66 2.42
C ASP A 50 4.67 4.47 3.51
N TRP A 51 4.68 3.27 4.08
CA TRP A 51 3.60 2.80 4.94
C TRP A 51 3.50 3.57 6.26
N ILE A 52 4.64 3.85 6.90
CA ILE A 52 4.69 4.58 8.17
C ILE A 52 4.79 6.10 7.93
N GLY A 53 5.32 6.48 6.77
CA GLY A 53 5.58 7.81 6.28
C GLY A 53 6.28 8.84 7.11
N ASP A 54 7.46 8.38 7.50
CA ASP A 54 8.65 9.14 7.78
C ASP A 54 9.75 8.96 6.70
N ASP A 55 9.40 8.49 5.49
CA ASP A 55 10.31 8.14 4.37
C ASP A 55 11.29 6.98 4.67
N THR A 56 11.09 6.23 5.76
CA THR A 56 11.93 5.07 6.09
C THR A 56 11.62 3.90 5.16
N ALA A 57 12.67 3.30 4.60
CA ALA A 57 12.54 2.06 3.86
C ALA A 57 12.33 0.87 4.81
N PRO A 58 11.55 -0.15 4.41
CA PRO A 58 11.41 -1.38 5.19
C PRO A 58 12.75 -2.07 5.45
N ASP A 59 12.89 -2.69 6.61
CA ASP A 59 14.05 -3.51 6.96
C ASP A 59 14.06 -4.85 6.23
N GLU A 60 12.87 -5.45 6.07
CA GLU A 60 12.68 -6.71 5.35
C GLU A 60 11.41 -6.64 4.50
N VAL A 61 11.51 -7.21 3.30
CA VAL A 61 10.38 -7.48 2.41
C VAL A 61 10.46 -8.95 2.03
N SER A 62 9.41 -9.70 2.32
CA SER A 62 9.35 -11.13 1.99
C SER A 62 8.03 -11.50 1.35
N ARG A 63 8.10 -12.40 0.37
CA ARG A 63 6.94 -12.90 -0.37
C ARG A 63 6.51 -14.25 0.19
N SER A 64 5.21 -14.45 0.32
CA SER A 64 4.61 -15.70 0.78
C SER A 64 3.32 -15.99 0.02
N THR A 65 2.90 -17.26 0.03
CA THR A 65 1.57 -17.67 -0.37
C THR A 65 0.72 -17.86 0.89
N SER A 66 -0.38 -17.11 1.01
CA SER A 66 -1.31 -17.24 2.13
C SER A 66 -2.03 -18.59 2.13
N VAL A 67 -2.49 -19.03 3.30
CA VAL A 67 -3.29 -20.27 3.50
C VAL A 67 -4.78 -20.09 3.17
N ALA A 68 -5.27 -18.85 3.05
CA ALA A 68 -6.59 -18.53 2.48
C ALA A 68 -6.50 -18.52 0.94
N PRO A 69 -7.60 -18.69 0.18
CA PRO A 69 -7.56 -19.25 -1.18
C PRO A 69 -6.64 -18.45 -2.11
N LEU A 70 -5.43 -18.99 -2.34
CA LEU A 70 -4.41 -18.55 -3.29
C LEU A 70 -4.16 -17.03 -3.33
N GLU A 71 -4.14 -16.36 -2.17
CA GLU A 71 -3.75 -14.95 -2.13
C GLU A 71 -2.22 -14.83 -2.21
N LEU A 72 -1.75 -13.97 -3.11
CA LEU A 72 -0.37 -13.53 -3.12
C LEU A 72 -0.18 -12.56 -1.96
N ALA A 73 0.78 -12.85 -1.07
CA ALA A 73 1.05 -12.05 0.10
C ALA A 73 2.48 -11.53 0.08
N VAL A 74 2.64 -10.26 0.48
CA VAL A 74 3.94 -9.66 0.78
C VAL A 74 3.91 -9.16 2.22
N ILE A 75 4.98 -9.45 2.94
CA ILE A 75 5.21 -8.99 4.31
C ILE A 75 6.27 -7.91 4.23
N VAL A 76 5.94 -6.73 4.73
CA VAL A 76 6.83 -5.57 4.84
C VAL A 76 7.07 -5.31 6.32
N SER A 77 8.32 -5.40 6.77
CA SER A 77 8.68 -5.32 8.19
C SER A 77 9.52 -4.08 8.49
N TYR A 78 9.25 -3.48 9.65
CA TYR A 78 10.05 -2.40 10.25
C TYR A 78 10.44 -2.79 11.68
N ASN A 79 11.73 -2.80 11.97
CA ASN A 79 12.29 -3.04 13.29
C ASN A 79 12.27 -1.73 14.08
N THR A 80 11.31 -1.63 14.99
CA THR A 80 11.13 -0.42 15.81
C THR A 80 10.75 -0.76 17.25
N PRO A 81 11.43 -0.16 18.25
CA PRO A 81 11.05 -0.32 19.65
C PRO A 81 9.67 0.30 19.96
N ASP A 82 9.16 1.17 19.10
CA ASP A 82 7.88 1.86 19.26
C ASP A 82 6.77 1.23 18.37
N ARG A 83 6.79 -0.09 18.20
CA ARG A 83 5.89 -0.84 17.29
C ARG A 83 4.39 -0.54 17.44
N THR A 84 3.91 -0.29 18.66
CA THR A 84 2.51 0.07 18.89
C THR A 84 2.18 1.47 18.38
N GLU A 85 3.12 2.41 18.51
CA GLU A 85 2.97 3.75 17.95
C GLU A 85 3.02 3.70 16.43
N ALA A 86 3.97 2.95 15.86
CA ALA A 86 4.06 2.74 14.42
C ALA A 86 2.78 2.10 13.85
N GLN A 87 2.22 1.07 14.51
CA GLN A 87 0.94 0.48 14.13
C GLN A 87 -0.17 1.54 14.11
N ALA A 88 -0.29 2.33 15.17
CA ALA A 88 -1.32 3.37 15.28
C ALA A 88 -1.18 4.43 14.18
N GLN A 89 0.06 4.82 13.83
CA GLN A 89 0.33 5.78 12.75
C GLN A 89 -0.07 5.21 11.38
N VAL A 90 0.24 3.95 11.08
CA VAL A 90 -0.19 3.31 9.81
C VAL A 90 -1.71 3.26 9.73
N GLU A 91 -2.39 2.84 10.81
CA GLU A 91 -3.86 2.78 10.86
C GLU A 91 -4.50 4.19 10.73
N GLU A 92 -3.91 5.21 11.36
CA GLU A 92 -4.37 6.59 11.26
C GLU A 92 -4.21 7.13 9.84
N ARG A 93 -3.06 6.94 9.21
CA ARG A 93 -2.81 7.36 7.82
C ARG A 93 -3.78 6.71 6.84
N LEU A 94 -4.00 5.40 6.97
CA LEU A 94 -4.97 4.67 6.14
C LEU A 94 -6.39 5.24 6.32
N ARG A 95 -6.76 5.59 7.55
CA ARG A 95 -8.05 6.23 7.85
C ARG A 95 -8.13 7.65 7.27
N GLU A 96 -7.08 8.45 7.37
CA GLU A 96 -7.01 9.81 6.80
C GLU A 96 -7.07 9.79 5.27
N ALA A 97 -6.52 8.74 4.65
CA ALA A 97 -6.64 8.44 3.24
C ALA A 97 -8.05 8.01 2.81
N GLY A 98 -8.93 7.69 3.77
CA GLY A 98 -10.31 7.31 3.52
C GLY A 98 -10.53 5.79 3.40
N PHE A 99 -9.57 4.98 3.84
CA PHE A 99 -9.77 3.54 3.97
C PHE A 99 -10.39 3.21 5.32
N ASP A 100 -11.40 2.33 5.31
CA ASP A 100 -12.04 1.88 6.54
C ASP A 100 -11.24 0.75 7.18
N VAL A 101 -10.80 0.96 8.41
CA VAL A 101 -10.23 -0.10 9.25
C VAL A 101 -11.38 -1.00 9.71
N VAL A 102 -11.45 -2.21 9.16
CA VAL A 102 -12.54 -3.16 9.39
C VAL A 102 -12.36 -3.96 10.69
N GLU A 103 -11.12 -4.06 11.19
CA GLU A 103 -10.83 -4.68 12.49
C GLU A 103 -9.65 -3.95 13.16
N THR A 104 -9.78 -3.64 14.46
CA THR A 104 -8.70 -3.10 15.29
C THR A 104 -8.58 -3.95 16.55
N THR A 105 -7.36 -4.34 16.87
CA THR A 105 -6.97 -5.01 18.11
C THR A 105 -5.79 -4.26 18.72
N PRO A 106 -5.45 -4.52 20.00
CA PRO A 106 -4.27 -3.92 20.62
C PRO A 106 -2.94 -4.26 19.92
N PHE A 107 -2.93 -5.25 19.02
CA PHE A 107 -1.72 -5.78 18.38
C PHE A 107 -1.81 -5.83 16.86
N GLY A 108 -2.87 -5.24 16.29
CA GLY A 108 -3.00 -5.14 14.85
C GLY A 108 -4.30 -4.52 14.36
N GLY A 109 -4.29 -4.11 13.12
CA GLY A 109 -5.42 -3.58 12.38
C GLY A 109 -5.59 -4.29 11.04
N ARG A 110 -6.82 -4.38 10.55
CA ARG A 110 -7.15 -4.92 9.24
C ARG A 110 -7.91 -3.90 8.43
N ILE A 111 -7.51 -3.75 7.17
CA ILE A 111 -8.12 -2.91 6.15
C ILE A 111 -8.42 -3.82 4.97
N GLU A 112 -9.61 -3.70 4.39
CA GLU A 112 -10.03 -4.49 3.24
C GLU A 112 -10.48 -3.57 2.10
N GLY A 113 -10.02 -3.90 0.89
CA GLY A 113 -10.59 -3.45 -0.38
C GLY A 113 -11.29 -4.61 -1.08
N ASP A 114 -11.81 -4.36 -2.29
CA ASP A 114 -12.56 -5.37 -3.04
C ASP A 114 -11.69 -6.57 -3.46
N GLU A 115 -10.41 -6.35 -3.78
CA GLU A 115 -9.48 -7.36 -4.33
C GLU A 115 -8.17 -7.48 -3.53
N TRP A 116 -8.05 -6.75 -2.42
CA TRP A 116 -6.87 -6.72 -1.57
C TRP A 116 -7.22 -6.53 -0.10
N SER A 117 -6.29 -6.90 0.78
CA SER A 117 -6.36 -6.56 2.20
C SER A 117 -4.98 -6.18 2.73
N VAL A 118 -4.97 -5.28 3.70
CA VAL A 118 -3.76 -4.90 4.46
C VAL A 118 -3.99 -5.24 5.91
N HIS A 119 -3.07 -6.00 6.50
CA HIS A 119 -3.03 -6.23 7.93
C HIS A 119 -1.77 -5.57 8.49
N VAL A 120 -1.94 -4.73 9.50
CA VAL A 120 -0.83 -4.19 10.29
C VAL A 120 -0.78 -5.02 11.56
N GLN A 121 0.35 -5.63 11.89
CA GLN A 121 0.51 -6.41 13.12
C GLN A 121 1.80 -6.05 13.83
N THR A 122 1.75 -5.97 15.15
CA THR A 122 2.95 -5.89 15.98
C THR A 122 3.45 -7.30 16.31
N SER A 123 4.75 -7.48 16.22
CA SER A 123 5.44 -8.76 16.26
C SER A 123 6.71 -8.65 17.12
N GLY A 124 7.26 -9.79 17.54
CA GLY A 124 8.56 -9.85 18.19
C GLY A 124 8.61 -9.79 19.72
N SER A 125 9.82 -9.94 20.28
CA SER A 125 10.11 -9.95 21.72
C SER A 125 10.42 -8.53 22.24
N GLU A 126 10.69 -8.34 23.55
CA GLU A 126 11.10 -7.01 24.06
C GLU A 126 12.42 -6.53 23.45
N GLU A 127 13.30 -7.46 23.06
CA GLU A 127 14.64 -7.18 22.50
C GLU A 127 14.63 -7.05 20.97
N ASP A 128 13.67 -7.70 20.30
CA ASP A 128 13.48 -7.69 18.85
C ASP A 128 12.03 -7.31 18.53
N GLN A 129 11.73 -6.02 18.60
CA GLN A 129 10.38 -5.46 18.39
C GLN A 129 10.17 -5.06 16.93
N GLU A 130 9.06 -5.50 16.36
CA GLU A 130 8.74 -5.31 14.94
C GLU A 130 7.30 -4.84 14.75
N VAL A 131 7.06 -4.02 13.74
CA VAL A 131 5.74 -3.88 13.12
C VAL A 131 5.82 -4.44 11.69
N ALA A 132 4.88 -5.32 11.37
CA ALA A 132 4.79 -6.00 10.09
C ALA A 132 3.49 -5.62 9.38
N ILE A 133 3.58 -5.36 8.09
CA ILE A 133 2.48 -5.00 7.22
C ILE A 133 2.33 -6.09 6.18
N PHE A 134 1.21 -6.79 6.24
CA PHE A 134 0.85 -7.87 5.33
C PHE A 134 -0.06 -7.30 4.26
N VAL A 135 0.40 -7.30 3.02
CA VAL A 135 -0.39 -6.92 1.86
C VAL A 135 -0.76 -8.20 1.13
N SER A 136 -2.06 -8.50 1.06
CA SER A 136 -2.58 -9.66 0.35
C SER A 136 -3.45 -9.21 -0.81
N ILE A 137 -3.26 -9.81 -1.99
CA ILE A 137 -4.16 -9.64 -3.15
C ILE A 137 -4.75 -11.00 -3.53
N VAL A 138 -6.01 -10.99 -3.96
CA VAL A 138 -6.73 -12.21 -4.40
C VAL A 138 -6.43 -12.57 -5.87
N ASP A 139 -5.69 -11.72 -6.57
CA ASP A 139 -5.42 -11.82 -8.02
C ASP A 139 -3.94 -12.09 -8.34
N ASP A 140 -3.61 -12.13 -9.64
CA ASP A 140 -2.26 -12.36 -10.13
C ASP A 140 -1.32 -11.15 -9.96
N ASP A 141 -0.02 -11.46 -9.88
CA ASP A 141 1.05 -10.52 -9.57
C ASP A 141 1.17 -9.38 -10.59
N ALA A 142 0.80 -9.61 -11.86
CA ALA A 142 0.96 -8.61 -12.92
C ALA A 142 -0.03 -7.45 -12.77
N ARG A 143 -1.10 -7.63 -11.97
CA ARG A 143 -2.08 -6.60 -11.65
C ARG A 143 -1.83 -5.90 -10.32
N ALA A 144 -0.80 -6.28 -9.56
CA ALA A 144 -0.55 -5.74 -8.22
C ALA A 144 -0.48 -4.21 -8.19
N ALA A 145 0.19 -3.60 -9.17
CA ALA A 145 0.28 -2.14 -9.30
C ALA A 145 -1.08 -1.46 -9.50
N GLU A 146 -1.97 -2.07 -10.30
CA GLU A 146 -3.32 -1.56 -10.54
C GLU A 146 -4.17 -1.68 -9.27
N ILE A 147 -4.12 -2.85 -8.62
CA ILE A 147 -4.92 -3.17 -7.43
C ILE A 147 -4.50 -2.28 -6.24
N LEU A 148 -3.19 -2.01 -6.09
CA LEU A 148 -2.65 -1.18 -5.01
C LEU A 148 -2.50 0.30 -5.36
N ALA A 149 -2.85 0.74 -6.58
CA ALA A 149 -2.78 2.14 -6.98
C ALA A 149 -3.47 3.10 -5.99
N PRO A 150 -4.65 2.78 -5.40
CA PRO A 150 -5.27 3.66 -4.41
C PRO A 150 -4.41 3.85 -3.16
N LEU A 151 -3.68 2.82 -2.71
CA LEU A 151 -2.80 2.90 -1.54
C LEU A 151 -1.54 3.71 -1.86
N VAL A 152 -0.95 3.47 -3.04
CA VAL A 152 0.17 4.26 -3.57
C VAL A 152 -0.16 5.76 -3.60
N ASP A 153 -1.33 6.11 -4.14
CA ASP A 153 -1.77 7.51 -4.23
C ASP A 153 -2.06 8.14 -2.87
N ALA A 154 -2.57 7.33 -1.94
CA ALA A 154 -2.99 7.77 -0.63
C ALA A 154 -1.83 7.96 0.36
N LEU A 155 -0.88 7.04 0.35
CA LEU A 155 0.20 6.97 1.34
C LEU A 155 1.52 7.51 0.79
N GLY A 156 1.65 7.66 -0.54
CA GLY A 156 2.92 7.86 -1.27
C GLY A 156 3.67 6.53 -1.33
N THR A 157 4.13 5.95 -2.45
CA THR A 157 4.64 6.48 -3.73
C THR A 157 4.46 5.44 -4.88
N LEU A 158 4.55 5.74 -6.20
CA LEU A 158 5.68 6.21 -7.05
C LEU A 158 5.21 6.93 -8.36
N PRO A 159 5.93 7.90 -8.99
CA PRO A 159 7.09 8.71 -8.56
C PRO A 159 6.75 9.91 -7.66
#